data_AF-A0A7S4P802-F1
#
_entry.id   AF-A0A7S4P802-F1
#
_cell.length_a   1.000
_cell.length_b   1.000
_cell.length_c   1.000
_cell.angle_alpha   90.00
_cell.angle_beta   90.00
_cell.angle_gamma   90.00
#
_symmetry.space_group_name_H-M   'P 1'
#
loop_
_entity.id
_entity.type
_entity.pdbx_description
1 polymer ?
#
loop_
_entity_poly.entity_id
_entity_poly.type
_entity_poly.pdbx_seq_one_letter_code
_entity_poly.pdbx_strand_id
1 'polypeptide(L)'
;FLQNQEEFNYPRILNSILPHEIRVIAWSPVSKTFSPRFDCVNRTYKYFFYGGNLDIERMRTAGQMLIGEHDFRNFCKPDVQNVTNFRRRVLTFSVDRICSCSFGKKVQGEKKRKEKEKEKEKEKEK
;
A
#
# COMPACT_ATOMS: atom_id res chain seq x y z
N PHE A 1 10.63 -31.29 9.92
CA PHE A 1 10.81 -29.82 10.05
C PHE A 1 11.89 -29.63 11.09
N LEU A 2 13.07 -29.15 10.70
CA LEU A 2 14.20 -29.00 11.63
C LEU A 2 13.87 -27.85 12.59
N GLN A 3 13.41 -28.19 13.78
CA GLN A 3 13.45 -27.33 14.96
C GLN A 3 14.91 -27.28 15.42
N ASN A 4 15.43 -26.09 15.76
CA ASN A 4 16.75 -25.80 16.37
C ASN A 4 17.78 -25.04 15.51
N GLN A 5 17.35 -24.07 14.69
CA GLN A 5 18.23 -22.96 14.30
C GLN A 5 17.51 -21.66 14.69
N GLU A 6 18.19 -20.76 15.40
CA GLU A 6 17.67 -19.41 15.61
C GLU A 6 17.49 -18.74 14.24
N GLU A 7 16.24 -18.47 13.86
CA GLU A 7 15.95 -17.85 12.58
C GLU A 7 16.46 -16.40 12.55
N PHE A 8 17.13 -16.01 11.47
CA PHE A 8 17.60 -14.65 11.31
C PHE A 8 16.42 -13.67 11.16
N ASN A 9 16.60 -12.44 11.64
CA ASN A 9 15.67 -11.35 11.38
C ASN A 9 15.85 -10.83 9.94
N TYR A 10 15.31 -11.57 8.97
CA TYR A 10 15.43 -11.26 7.55
C TYR A 10 14.97 -9.83 7.20
N PRO A 11 13.83 -9.32 7.70
CA PRO A 11 13.44 -7.94 7.40
C PRO A 11 14.51 -6.93 7.81
N ARG A 12 15.09 -7.05 9.00
CA ARG A 12 16.13 -6.11 9.46
C ARG A 12 17.39 -6.17 8.60
N ILE A 13 17.85 -7.37 8.27
CA ILE A 13 19.08 -7.58 7.49
C ILE A 13 18.89 -7.10 6.05
N LEU A 14 17.77 -7.41 5.40
CA LEU A 14 17.52 -6.97 4.03
C LEU A 14 17.30 -5.47 3.95
N ASN A 15 16.58 -4.89 4.91
CA ASN A 15 16.33 -3.45 4.92
C ASN A 15 17.58 -2.61 5.23
N SER A 16 18.70 -3.20 5.71
CA SER A 16 19.95 -2.45 5.89
C SER A 16 20.73 -2.23 4.60
N ILE A 17 20.44 -3.00 3.55
CA ILE A 17 21.09 -2.91 2.23
C ILE A 17 20.16 -2.37 1.13
N LEU A 18 18.85 -2.38 1.36
CA LEU A 18 17.86 -1.87 0.41
C LEU A 18 17.77 -0.33 0.48
N PRO A 19 17.46 0.33 -0.66
CA PRO A 19 17.19 1.77 -0.68
C PRO A 19 15.92 2.09 0.13
N HIS A 20 15.78 3.34 0.59
CA HIS A 20 14.71 3.74 1.50
C HIS A 20 13.29 3.53 0.95
N GLU A 21 13.13 3.53 -0.38
CA GLU A 21 11.88 3.33 -1.11
C GLU A 21 11.39 1.88 -1.11
N ILE A 22 12.28 0.92 -0.85
CA ILE A 22 11.99 -0.52 -0.89
C ILE A 22 12.21 -1.10 0.50
N ARG A 23 11.16 -1.69 1.09
CA ARG A 23 11.26 -2.32 2.40
C ARG A 23 10.59 -3.69 2.42
N VAL A 24 11.28 -4.66 2.98
CA VAL A 24 10.72 -5.95 3.39
C VAL A 24 9.98 -5.74 4.70
N ILE A 25 8.67 -5.95 4.68
CA ILE A 25 7.79 -5.74 5.84
C ILE A 25 7.63 -7.00 6.70
N ALA A 26 7.73 -8.17 6.09
CA ALA A 26 7.49 -9.45 6.73
C ALA A 26 8.17 -10.58 5.96
N TRP A 27 8.34 -11.72 6.62
CA TRP A 27 8.82 -12.95 6.03
C TRP A 27 8.00 -14.12 6.63
N SER A 28 7.88 -15.22 5.89
CA SER A 28 7.28 -16.47 6.38
C SER A 28 7.90 -17.66 5.66
N PRO A 29 8.16 -18.79 6.35
CA PRO A 29 8.47 -20.04 5.67
C PRO A 29 7.25 -20.51 4.87
N VAL A 30 7.50 -21.09 3.69
CA VAL A 30 6.48 -21.60 2.78
C VAL A 30 6.88 -22.97 2.24
N SER A 31 5.92 -23.73 1.71
CA SER A 31 6.21 -24.99 1.02
C SER A 31 7.14 -24.76 -0.17
N LYS A 32 7.98 -25.76 -0.49
CA LYS A 32 8.83 -25.75 -1.70
C LYS A 32 8.02 -25.70 -3.00
N THR A 33 6.76 -26.11 -2.96
CA THR A 33 5.85 -26.10 -4.11
C THR A 33 5.07 -24.80 -4.25
N PHE A 34 5.22 -23.86 -3.31
CA PHE A 34 4.48 -22.61 -3.31
C PHE A 34 4.93 -21.66 -4.43
N SER A 35 3.99 -21.11 -5.16
CA SER A 35 4.20 -20.03 -6.13
C SER A 35 3.43 -18.77 -5.73
N PRO A 36 4.12 -17.66 -5.38
CA PRO A 36 3.46 -16.39 -5.06
C PRO A 36 2.53 -15.86 -6.15
N ARG A 37 2.78 -16.24 -7.41
CA ARG A 37 1.99 -15.80 -8.56
C ARG A 37 0.75 -16.65 -8.75
N PHE A 38 0.89 -17.98 -8.75
CA PHE A 38 -0.17 -18.91 -9.14
C PHE A 38 -1.07 -19.29 -7.96
N ASP A 39 -0.54 -19.32 -6.74
CA ASP A 39 -1.32 -19.61 -5.52
C ASP A 39 -2.04 -18.37 -4.97
N CYS A 40 -1.77 -17.19 -5.54
CA CYS A 40 -2.44 -15.96 -5.15
C CYS A 40 -3.89 -15.91 -5.66
N VAL A 41 -4.84 -15.91 -4.72
CA VAL A 41 -6.29 -15.96 -4.98
C VAL A 41 -6.83 -14.65 -5.55
N ASN A 42 -6.48 -13.50 -4.97
CA ASN A 42 -6.95 -12.19 -5.41
C ASN A 42 -5.91 -11.10 -5.09
N ARG A 43 -6.07 -9.95 -5.75
CA ARG A 43 -5.23 -8.76 -5.53
C ARG A 43 -6.13 -7.55 -5.33
N THR A 44 -5.73 -6.67 -4.42
CA THR A 44 -6.45 -5.41 -4.14
C THR A 44 -5.55 -4.24 -4.51
N TYR A 45 -6.08 -3.33 -5.32
CA TYR A 45 -5.39 -2.10 -5.73
C TYR A 45 -6.10 -0.90 -5.11
N LYS A 46 -5.31 0.09 -4.68
CA LYS A 46 -5.82 1.36 -4.18
C LYS A 46 -5.17 2.50 -4.96
N TYR A 47 -6.00 3.35 -5.55
CA TYR A 47 -5.56 4.53 -6.28
C TYR A 47 -5.90 5.79 -5.49
N PHE A 48 -4.95 6.72 -5.47
CA PHE A 48 -5.10 8.02 -4.83
C PHE A 48 -5.06 9.10 -5.91
N PHE A 49 -6.11 9.90 -5.98
CA PHE A 49 -6.25 11.00 -6.95
C PHE A 49 -6.39 12.33 -6.20
N TYR A 50 -5.90 13.40 -6.81
CA TYR A 50 -6.20 14.75 -6.32
C TYR A 50 -7.70 15.03 -6.49
N GLY A 51 -8.36 15.39 -5.40
CA GLY A 51 -9.82 15.58 -5.33
C GLY A 51 -10.29 16.90 -5.93
N GLY A 52 -10.02 17.12 -7.23
CA GLY A 52 -10.55 18.26 -7.98
C GLY A 52 -12.06 18.15 -8.19
N ASN A 53 -12.55 18.51 -9.38
CA ASN A 53 -13.99 18.51 -9.70
C ASN A 53 -14.55 17.10 -10.02
N LEU A 54 -14.09 16.06 -9.31
CA LEU A 54 -14.54 14.69 -9.51
C LEU A 54 -15.91 14.46 -8.86
N ASP A 55 -16.86 13.96 -9.65
CA ASP A 55 -18.18 13.54 -9.19
C ASP A 55 -18.10 12.12 -8.60
N ILE A 56 -17.97 12.04 -7.28
CA ILE A 56 -17.77 10.78 -6.57
C ILE A 56 -19.00 9.88 -6.63
N GLU A 57 -20.21 10.45 -6.65
CA GLU A 57 -21.43 9.63 -6.73
C GLU A 57 -21.53 8.95 -8.09
N ARG A 58 -21.27 9.69 -9.18
CA ARG A 58 -21.21 9.08 -10.52
C ARG A 58 -20.12 8.03 -10.63
N MET A 59 -18.94 8.28 -10.08
CA MET A 59 -17.86 7.29 -10.04
C MET A 59 -18.26 6.04 -9.26
N ARG A 60 -18.97 6.20 -8.14
CA ARG A 60 -19.47 5.08 -7.34
C ARG A 60 -20.47 4.25 -8.13
N THR A 61 -21.47 4.90 -8.76
CA THR A 61 -22.48 4.21 -9.58
C THR A 61 -21.83 3.46 -10.74
N ALA A 62 -20.95 4.11 -11.51
CA ALA A 62 -20.24 3.47 -12.62
C ALA A 62 -19.35 2.31 -12.13
N GLY A 63 -18.70 2.49 -10.97
CA GLY A 63 -17.87 1.47 -10.35
C GLY A 63 -18.62 0.20 -9.96
N GLN A 64 -19.87 0.32 -9.49
CA GLN A 64 -20.70 -0.85 -9.17
C GLN A 64 -20.98 -1.71 -10.41
N MET A 65 -21.05 -1.10 -11.61
CA MET A 65 -21.25 -1.84 -12.87
C MET A 65 -20.06 -2.72 -13.25
N LEU A 66 -18.87 -2.48 -12.67
CA LEU A 66 -17.68 -3.29 -12.91
C LEU A 66 -17.66 -4.58 -12.09
N ILE A 67 -18.45 -4.66 -11.00
CA ILE A 67 -18.50 -5.82 -10.10
C ILE A 67 -19.12 -7.01 -10.86
N GLY A 68 -18.57 -8.20 -10.62
CA GLY A 68 -18.96 -9.42 -11.32
C GLY A 68 -17.97 -9.82 -12.41
N GLU A 69 -18.39 -10.69 -13.32
CA GLU A 69 -17.56 -11.19 -14.42
C GLU A 69 -17.86 -10.47 -15.72
N HIS A 70 -16.83 -9.82 -16.26
CA HIS A 70 -16.95 -9.07 -17.50
C HIS A 70 -15.75 -9.30 -18.40
N ASP A 71 -15.91 -8.95 -19.66
CA ASP A 71 -14.82 -8.88 -20.62
C ASP A 71 -14.19 -7.49 -20.58
N PHE A 72 -12.93 -7.41 -20.13
CA PHE A 72 -12.23 -6.14 -19.92
C PHE A 72 -11.29 -5.78 -21.09
N ARG A 73 -11.47 -6.34 -22.30
CA ARG A 73 -10.64 -6.03 -23.48
C ARG A 73 -10.40 -4.54 -23.70
N ASN A 74 -11.45 -3.73 -23.57
CA ASN A 74 -11.39 -2.27 -23.79
C ASN A 74 -10.66 -1.49 -22.68
N PHE A 75 -10.39 -2.13 -21.53
CA PHE A 75 -9.65 -1.55 -20.41
C PHE A 75 -8.19 -2.01 -20.39
N CYS A 76 -7.79 -2.92 -21.27
CA CYS A 76 -6.43 -3.42 -21.36
C CYS A 76 -5.63 -2.65 -22.39
N LYS A 77 -4.33 -2.43 -22.10
CA LYS A 77 -3.38 -2.07 -23.15
C LYS A 77 -3.30 -3.25 -24.12
N PRO A 78 -3.47 -3.05 -25.44
CA PRO A 78 -3.39 -4.14 -26.40
C PRO A 78 -1.96 -4.71 -26.41
N ASP A 79 -1.81 -5.91 -25.87
CA ASP A 79 -0.64 -6.75 -26.05
C ASP A 79 -1.08 -7.99 -26.85
N VAL A 80 -0.81 -7.94 -28.15
CA VAL A 80 -1.29 -8.91 -29.14
C VAL A 80 -0.57 -10.26 -28.99
N GLN A 81 0.57 -10.31 -28.30
CA GLN A 81 1.42 -11.51 -28.27
C GLN A 81 1.17 -12.42 -27.06
N ASN A 82 0.71 -11.87 -25.93
CA ASN A 82 0.75 -12.62 -24.66
C ASN A 82 -0.59 -12.81 -23.96
N VAL A 83 -1.66 -12.10 -24.36
CA VAL A 83 -2.94 -12.12 -23.63
C VAL A 83 -4.09 -12.54 -24.55
N THR A 84 -4.57 -13.76 -24.36
CA THR A 84 -5.74 -14.30 -25.08
C THR A 84 -7.02 -14.25 -24.24
N ASN A 85 -6.91 -14.16 -22.90
CA ASN A 85 -8.05 -14.12 -21.99
C ASN A 85 -8.17 -12.77 -21.28
N PHE A 86 -9.29 -12.09 -21.52
CA PHE A 86 -9.62 -10.77 -20.97
C PHE A 86 -10.79 -10.79 -19.98
N ARG A 87 -11.38 -11.97 -19.74
CA ARG A 87 -12.44 -12.12 -18.74
C ARG A 87 -11.84 -12.05 -17.35
N ARG A 88 -12.38 -11.16 -16.51
CA ARG A 88 -11.95 -10.99 -15.12
C ARG A 88 -13.18 -10.85 -14.23
N ARG A 89 -13.03 -11.29 -12.97
CA ARG A 89 -14.03 -11.08 -11.91
C ARG A 89 -13.56 -9.97 -11.00
N VAL A 90 -14.34 -8.89 -10.90
CA VAL A 90 -14.15 -7.86 -9.87
C VAL A 90 -15.01 -8.24 -8.67
N LEU A 91 -14.37 -8.46 -7.52
CA LEU A 91 -15.06 -8.86 -6.30
C LEU A 91 -15.71 -7.67 -5.60
N THR A 92 -14.98 -6.56 -5.48
CA THR A 92 -15.42 -5.36 -4.79
C THR A 92 -14.86 -4.11 -5.45
N PHE A 93 -15.57 -3.00 -5.31
CA PHE A 93 -15.14 -1.69 -5.78
C PHE A 93 -15.71 -0.60 -4.87
N SER A 94 -14.86 0.32 -4.40
CA SER A 94 -15.28 1.49 -3.62
C SER A 94 -14.50 2.74 -4.02
N VAL A 95 -15.15 3.88 -3.86
CA VAL A 95 -14.56 5.21 -4.08
C VAL A 95 -15.01 6.09 -2.93
N ASP A 96 -14.01 6.62 -2.22
CA ASP A 96 -14.21 7.35 -0.98
C ASP A 96 -13.41 8.66 -1.03
N ARG A 97 -14.02 9.74 -0.56
CA ARG A 97 -13.28 10.99 -0.31
C ARG A 97 -12.44 10.79 0.94
N ILE A 98 -11.14 11.06 0.81
CA ILE A 98 -10.24 11.01 1.95
C ILE A 98 -10.34 12.35 2.68
N CYS A 99 -10.89 12.35 3.89
CA CYS A 99 -10.83 13.51 4.76
C CYS A 99 -9.38 13.73 5.22
N SER A 100 -8.91 14.97 5.19
CA SER A 100 -7.56 15.35 5.63
C SER A 100 -7.29 15.04 7.11
N CYS A 101 -8.35 14.82 7.91
CA CYS A 101 -8.23 14.41 9.31
C CYS A 101 -7.87 12.92 9.48
N SER A 102 -8.07 12.08 8.46
CA SER A 102 -7.88 10.63 8.53
C SER A 102 -6.45 10.17 8.30
N PHE A 103 -5.55 11.07 7.86
CA PHE A 103 -4.15 10.74 7.59
C PHE A 103 -3.28 11.05 8.81
N GLY A 104 -3.04 10.00 9.62
CA GLY A 104 -2.09 10.02 10.72
C GLY A 104 -2.68 10.55 12.03
N LYS A 105 -2.97 9.65 12.98
CA LYS A 105 -2.89 10.00 14.39
C LYS A 105 -1.49 10.57 14.61
N LYS A 106 -1.37 11.90 14.80
CA LYS A 106 -0.12 12.52 15.24
C LYS A 106 0.30 11.81 16.53
N VAL A 107 1.46 11.18 16.52
CA VAL A 107 2.16 10.82 17.76
C VAL A 107 2.41 12.15 18.49
N GLN A 108 1.67 12.37 19.58
CA GLN A 108 1.91 13.49 20.48
C GLN A 108 3.26 13.26 21.15
N GLY A 109 4.34 13.80 20.55
CA GLY A 109 5.68 13.53 21.08
C GLY A 109 6.75 14.59 20.81
N GLU A 110 6.53 15.56 19.91
CA GLU A 110 7.64 16.45 19.48
C GLU A 110 7.45 17.94 19.78
N LYS A 111 6.39 18.35 20.49
CA LYS A 111 6.23 19.77 20.88
C LYS A 111 7.01 20.18 22.13
N LYS A 112 7.55 19.26 22.94
CA LYS A 112 8.27 19.64 24.18
C LYS A 112 9.77 19.91 24.02
N ARG A 113 10.37 19.67 22.84
CA ARG A 113 11.82 19.86 22.66
C ARG A 113 12.21 21.26 22.16
N LYS A 114 11.32 21.96 21.44
CA LYS A 114 11.63 23.29 20.88
C LYS A 114 11.42 24.49 21.83
N GLU A 115 10.71 24.32 22.95
CA GLU A 115 10.59 25.39 23.96
C GLU A 115 11.79 25.43 24.91
N LYS A 116 12.41 24.28 25.23
CA LYS A 116 13.59 24.23 26.13
C LYS A 116 14.90 24.72 25.49
N GLU A 117 15.01 24.73 24.16
CA GLU A 117 16.19 25.30 23.48
C GLU A 117 16.13 26.82 23.40
N LYS A 118 14.92 27.41 23.30
CA LYS A 118 14.75 28.88 23.27
C LYS A 118 14.96 29.57 24.61
N GLU A 119 14.77 28.88 25.74
CA GLU A 119 15.10 29.44 27.06
C GLU A 119 16.61 29.43 27.33
N LYS A 120 17.37 28.44 26.82
CA LYS A 120 18.82 28.36 27.04
C LYS A 120 19.63 29.37 26.24
N GLU A 121 19.10 29.89 25.13
CA GLU A 121 19.77 30.98 24.38
C GLU A 121 19.52 32.36 25.01
N LYS A 122 18.37 32.59 25.65
CA LYS A 122 18.07 33.88 26.30
C LYS A 122 18.84 34.14 27.58
N GLU A 123 19.39 33.10 28.21
CA GLU A 123 20.17 33.23 29.44
C GLU A 123 21.68 33.43 29.18
N LYS A 124 22.13 33.36 27.92
CA LYS A 124 23.53 33.61 27.53
C LYS A 124 23.81 35.03 27.01
N GLU A 125 22.78 35.85 26.85
CA GLU A 125 22.88 37.26 26.43
C GLU A 125 22.57 38.26 27.56
N LYS A 126 22.61 37.82 28.82
CA LYS A 126 22.67 38.68 30.00
C LYS A 126 23.90 38.35 30.83
#